data_AF-A0A945Q080-F1
#
_entry.id   AF-A0A945Q080-F1
#
_cell.length_a   1.000
_cell.length_b   1.000
_cell.length_c   1.000
_cell.angle_alpha   90.00
_cell.angle_beta   90.00
_cell.angle_gamma   90.00
#
_symmetry.space_group_name_H-M   'P 1'
#
loop_
_entity.id
_entity.type
_entity.pdbx_description
1 polymer ?
#
loop_
_entity_poly.entity_id
_entity_poly.type
_entity_poly.pdbx_seq_one_letter_code
_entity_poly.pdbx_strand_id
1 'polypeptide(L)'
;MLTGRYPPRSGRFGMPSSKVTLAELIGTVDYQTACIGKWDVSNSRPIVDRMPNAKGFDYYFGGFGTNDEDKIKFHENNEEADETLDMPRLTRMFTNKGIHYL
;
A
#
# COMPACT_ATOMS: atom_id res chain seq x y z
N MET A 1 -9.92 -7.24 -4.18
CA MET A 1 -10.67 -6.45 -3.19
C MET A 1 -10.73 -4.97 -3.58
N LEU A 2 -9.60 -4.30 -3.82
CA LEU A 2 -9.52 -2.85 -4.13
C LEU A 2 -10.49 -2.30 -5.18
N THR A 3 -10.74 -3.05 -6.27
CA THR A 3 -11.50 -2.54 -7.43
C THR A 3 -12.93 -3.08 -7.54
N GLY A 4 -13.35 -3.94 -6.59
CA GLY A 4 -14.64 -4.66 -6.68
C GLY A 4 -14.78 -5.62 -7.88
N ARG A 5 -13.69 -5.90 -8.62
CA ARG A 5 -13.70 -6.75 -9.83
C ARG A 5 -12.93 -8.05 -9.62
N TYR A 6 -13.29 -9.08 -10.39
CA TYR A 6 -12.55 -10.34 -10.44
C TYR A 6 -11.09 -10.13 -10.88
N PRO A 7 -10.11 -10.87 -10.32
CA PRO A 7 -8.68 -10.66 -10.59
C PRO A 7 -8.27 -10.61 -12.07
N PRO A 8 -8.81 -11.47 -12.97
CA PRO A 8 -8.51 -11.38 -14.40
C PRO A 8 -8.93 -10.05 -15.06
N ARG A 9 -9.94 -9.36 -14.50
CA ARG A 9 -10.45 -8.07 -15.02
C ARG A 9 -9.77 -6.86 -14.37
N SER A 10 -9.01 -7.06 -13.30
CA SER A 10 -8.31 -6.01 -12.56
C SER A 10 -6.80 -6.02 -12.78
N GLY A 11 -6.24 -7.01 -13.47
CA GLY A 11 -4.79 -7.13 -13.72
C GLY A 11 -4.02 -7.91 -12.66
N ARG A 12 -4.71 -8.60 -11.74
CA ARG A 12 -4.11 -9.40 -10.65
C ARG A 12 -3.08 -8.58 -9.85
N PHE A 13 -1.83 -9.04 -9.78
CA PHE A 13 -0.70 -8.42 -9.06
C PHE A 13 -0.12 -7.19 -9.78
N GLY A 14 -0.50 -6.96 -11.04
CA GLY A 14 -0.10 -5.78 -11.80
C GLY A 14 -1.34 -4.95 -12.13
N MET A 15 -2.02 -4.42 -11.11
CA MET A 15 -3.24 -3.63 -11.29
C MET A 15 -2.92 -2.37 -12.12
N PRO A 16 -3.51 -2.15 -13.31
CA PRO A 16 -3.25 -0.96 -14.12
C PRO A 16 -3.56 0.35 -13.40
N SER A 17 -2.83 1.42 -13.72
CA SER A 17 -3.08 2.77 -13.19
C SER A 17 -4.47 3.30 -13.57
N SER A 18 -5.10 2.79 -14.63
CA SER A 18 -6.48 3.13 -15.00
C SER A 18 -7.58 2.48 -14.15
N LYS A 19 -7.25 1.56 -13.23
CA LYS A 19 -8.24 0.94 -12.34
C LYS A 19 -8.53 1.83 -11.15
N VAL A 20 -9.80 2.20 -11.01
CA VAL A 20 -10.33 2.90 -9.84
C VAL A 20 -10.44 1.93 -8.67
N THR A 21 -9.94 2.36 -7.52
CA THR A 21 -9.97 1.66 -6.25
C THR A 21 -11.06 2.20 -5.32
N LEU A 22 -11.39 1.46 -4.27
CA LEU A 22 -12.32 1.89 -3.24
C LEU A 22 -11.89 3.21 -2.57
N ALA A 23 -10.58 3.39 -2.36
CA ALA A 23 -10.05 4.59 -1.72
C ALA A 23 -10.30 5.85 -2.56
N GLU A 24 -10.10 5.79 -3.88
CA GLU A 24 -10.44 6.88 -4.81
C GLU A 24 -11.95 7.22 -4.78
N LEU A 25 -12.82 6.22 -4.58
CA LEU A 25 -14.26 6.45 -4.51
C LEU A 25 -14.67 7.11 -3.19
N ILE A 26 -14.22 6.59 -2.05
CA ILE A 26 -14.63 7.14 -0.74
C ILE A 26 -13.99 8.50 -0.46
N GLY A 27 -12.81 8.79 -1.02
CA GLY A 27 -12.20 10.12 -0.95
C GLY A 27 -13.06 11.23 -1.58
N THR A 28 -13.94 10.88 -2.55
CA THR A 28 -14.88 11.86 -3.14
C THR A 28 -15.98 12.33 -2.18
N VAL A 29 -16.16 11.61 -1.07
CA VAL A 29 -17.13 11.92 -0.01
C VAL A 29 -16.42 12.18 1.33
N ASP A 30 -15.22 12.77 1.26
CA ASP A 30 -14.45 13.34 2.38
C ASP A 30 -13.97 12.33 3.43
N TYR A 31 -13.68 11.10 3.00
CA TYR A 31 -13.00 10.13 3.86
C TYR A 31 -11.49 10.37 3.85
N GLN A 32 -10.89 10.36 5.04
CA GLN A 32 -9.45 10.20 5.21
C GLN A 32 -9.05 8.75 4.93
N THR A 33 -8.07 8.54 4.06
CA THR A 33 -7.66 7.21 3.61
C THR A 33 -6.19 6.92 3.87
N ALA A 34 -5.91 5.83 4.59
CA ALA A 34 -4.55 5.33 4.79
C ALA A 34 -4.42 3.87 4.40
N CYS A 35 -3.26 3.52 3.83
CA CYS A 35 -2.83 2.16 3.58
C CYS A 35 -1.60 1.87 4.44
N ILE A 36 -1.72 0.96 5.40
CA ILE A 36 -0.61 0.59 6.29
C ILE A 36 -0.38 -0.91 6.20
N GLY A 37 0.80 -1.32 5.76
CA GLY A 37 1.16 -2.72 5.52
C GLY A 37 1.41 -3.03 4.05
N LYS A 38 1.09 -4.24 3.62
CA LYS A 38 1.50 -4.76 2.30
C LYS A 38 0.58 -4.27 1.17
N TRP A 39 1.16 -3.77 0.07
CA TRP A 39 0.41 -3.31 -1.11
C TRP A 39 0.23 -4.38 -2.21
N ASP A 40 1.32 -4.94 -2.74
CA ASP A 40 1.38 -6.12 -3.63
C ASP A 40 0.48 -6.15 -4.88
N VAL A 41 0.09 -4.97 -5.39
CA VAL A 41 -0.64 -4.86 -6.66
C VAL A 41 0.12 -4.04 -7.72
N SER A 42 1.41 -3.79 -7.47
CA SER A 42 2.37 -3.16 -8.37
C SER A 42 3.52 -4.11 -8.75
N ASN A 43 3.28 -5.44 -8.78
CA ASN A 43 4.28 -6.48 -9.00
C ASN A 43 5.51 -6.35 -8.07
N SER A 44 5.28 -6.07 -6.79
CA SER A 44 6.33 -5.84 -5.79
C SER A 44 7.30 -4.69 -6.10
N ARG A 45 6.89 -3.71 -6.91
CA ARG A 45 7.74 -2.58 -7.34
C ARG A 45 7.16 -1.21 -6.98
N PRO A 46 7.99 -0.20 -6.69
CA PRO A 46 7.57 1.18 -6.45
C PRO A 46 7.27 1.91 -7.76
N ILE A 47 6.21 1.51 -8.47
CA ILE A 47 5.79 2.18 -9.71
C ILE A 47 4.81 3.28 -9.32
N VAL A 48 5.26 4.55 -9.37
CA VAL A 48 4.55 5.72 -8.80
C VAL A 48 3.06 5.78 -9.18
N ASP A 49 2.69 5.54 -10.44
CA ASP A 49 1.30 5.58 -10.92
C ASP A 49 0.41 4.42 -10.42
N ARG A 50 1.01 3.44 -9.75
CA ARG A 50 0.38 2.25 -9.19
C ARG A 50 0.61 2.13 -7.69
N MET A 51 1.25 3.11 -7.07
CA MET A 51 1.44 3.20 -5.63
C MET A 51 0.14 3.62 -4.92
N PRO A 52 0.00 3.36 -3.62
CA PRO A 52 -1.21 3.67 -2.87
C PRO A 52 -1.63 5.15 -2.96
N ASN A 53 -0.68 6.09 -2.92
CA ASN A 53 -1.00 7.52 -3.04
C ASN A 53 -1.60 7.88 -4.41
N ALA A 54 -1.15 7.23 -5.49
CA ALA A 54 -1.76 7.37 -6.82
C ALA A 54 -3.11 6.63 -6.93
N LYS A 55 -3.50 5.87 -5.89
CA LYS A 55 -4.71 5.06 -5.79
C LYS A 55 -5.63 5.54 -4.67
N GLY A 56 -5.63 6.84 -4.40
CA GLY A 56 -6.61 7.49 -3.52
C GLY A 56 -6.38 7.26 -2.03
N PHE A 57 -5.23 6.76 -1.62
CA PHE A 57 -4.81 6.78 -0.21
C PHE A 57 -4.03 8.06 0.07
N ASP A 58 -4.49 8.87 1.03
CA ASP A 58 -3.77 10.08 1.45
C ASP A 58 -2.42 9.74 2.07
N TYR A 59 -2.33 8.60 2.77
CA TYR A 59 -1.12 8.14 3.43
C TYR A 59 -0.80 6.68 3.13
N TYR A 60 0.49 6.38 2.98
CA TYR A 60 0.99 5.02 2.87
C TYR A 60 2.22 4.78 3.75
N PHE A 61 2.21 3.65 4.46
CA PHE A 61 3.41 3.10 5.06
C PHE A 61 3.45 1.59 4.92
N GLY A 62 4.44 1.05 4.23
CA GLY A 62 4.48 -0.40 4.03
C GLY A 62 5.43 -0.92 2.97
N GLY A 63 5.36 -2.22 2.72
CA GLY A 63 6.17 -2.92 1.73
C GLY A 63 5.38 -3.27 0.47
N PHE A 64 6.05 -3.25 -0.68
CA PHE A 64 5.43 -3.64 -1.95
C PHE A 64 5.38 -5.16 -2.17
N GLY A 65 6.34 -5.89 -1.61
CA GLY A 65 6.53 -7.31 -1.86
C GLY A 65 6.34 -8.19 -0.64
N THR A 66 6.75 -9.45 -0.78
CA THR A 66 6.92 -10.40 0.31
C THR A 66 8.17 -10.08 1.13
N ASN A 67 8.25 -10.73 2.28
CA ASN A 67 9.43 -10.71 3.12
C ASN A 67 10.47 -11.64 2.48
N ASP A 68 11.26 -11.10 1.57
CA ASP A 68 12.32 -11.87 0.93
C ASP A 68 13.53 -11.86 1.87
N GLU A 69 14.09 -13.05 2.15
CA GLU A 69 15.27 -13.21 3.03
C GLU A 69 15.10 -12.62 4.43
N ASP A 70 13.89 -12.74 5.01
CA ASP A 70 13.53 -12.14 6.31
C ASP A 70 13.74 -10.62 6.37
N LYS A 71 13.71 -9.96 5.22
CA LYS A 71 13.89 -8.52 5.09
C LYS A 71 12.66 -7.86 4.50
N ILE A 72 12.26 -6.73 5.09
CA ILE A 72 11.21 -5.88 4.52
C ILE A 72 11.79 -4.49 4.27
N LYS A 73 11.61 -4.00 3.04
CA LYS A 73 11.86 -2.60 2.68
C LYS A 73 10.56 -1.84 2.72
N PHE A 74 10.51 -0.81 3.55
CA PHE A 74 9.34 0.06 3.67
C PHE A 74 9.45 1.24 2.72
N HIS A 75 8.29 1.74 2.34
CA HIS A 75 8.12 3.05 1.77
C HIS A 75 7.15 3.82 2.64
N GLU A 76 7.42 5.11 2.76
CA GLU A 76 6.51 6.07 3.34
C GLU A 76 6.10 7.02 2.22
N ASN A 77 4.81 6.97 1.89
CA ASN A 77 4.29 7.55 0.65
C ASN A 77 5.11 7.09 -0.57
N ASN A 78 5.59 8.03 -1.39
CA ASN A 78 6.35 7.75 -2.62
C ASN A 78 7.86 7.63 -2.41
N GLU A 79 8.33 7.63 -1.17
CA GLU A 79 9.76 7.60 -0.84
C GLU A 79 10.14 6.30 -0.15
N GLU A 80 11.37 5.84 -0.41
CA GLU A 80 11.97 4.74 0.35
C GLU A 80 12.12 5.19 1.81
N ALA A 81 11.66 4.34 2.72
CA ALA A 81 11.78 4.57 4.15
C ALA A 81 12.83 3.62 4.72
N ASP A 82 12.51 3.00 5.86
CA ASP A 82 13.43 2.12 6.56
C ASP A 82 13.34 0.67 6.07
N GLU A 83 14.24 -0.18 6.54
CA GLU A 83 14.18 -1.62 6.35
C GLU A 83 14.32 -2.36 7.68
N THR A 84 13.73 -3.55 7.80
CA THR A 84 13.86 -4.34 9.03
C THR A 84 14.04 -5.82 8.75
N LEU A 85 14.81 -6.45 9.63
CA LEU A 85 14.97 -7.91 9.77
C LEU A 85 14.20 -8.45 10.98
N ASP A 86 13.65 -7.56 11.82
CA ASP A 86 12.96 -7.92 13.06
C ASP A 86 11.45 -8.05 12.80
N MET A 87 11.02 -9.24 12.39
CA MET A 87 9.62 -9.54 12.08
C MET A 87 8.66 -9.31 13.25
N PRO A 88 8.98 -9.68 14.51
CA PRO A 88 8.15 -9.33 15.67
C PRO A 88 7.89 -7.83 15.84
N ARG A 89 8.83 -6.96 15.45
CA ARG A 89 8.67 -5.51 15.58
C ARG A 89 7.65 -4.90 14.62
N LEU A 90 7.28 -5.60 13.55
CA LEU A 90 6.35 -5.12 12.52
C LEU A 90 5.00 -4.69 13.07
N THR A 91 4.42 -5.50 13.97
CA THR A 91 3.13 -5.18 14.59
C THR A 91 3.20 -3.83 15.28
N ARG A 92 4.26 -3.58 16.07
CA ARG A 92 4.45 -2.30 16.76
C ARG A 92 4.65 -1.14 15.78
N MET A 93 5.43 -1.33 14.72
CA MET A 93 5.66 -0.29 13.71
C MET A 93 4.38 0.10 12.99
N PHE A 94 3.61 -0.87 12.48
CA PHE A 94 2.34 -0.62 11.81
C PHE A 94 1.31 0.00 12.74
N THR A 95 1.22 -0.48 13.99
CA THR A 95 0.33 0.12 15.00
C THR A 95 0.69 1.57 15.28
N ASN A 96 1.97 1.90 15.47
CA ASN A 96 2.40 3.27 15.70
C ASN A 96 2.06 4.17 14.51
N LYS A 97 2.30 3.72 13.27
CA LYS A 97 1.94 4.50 12.07
C LYS A 97 0.43 4.71 11.95
N GLY A 98 -0.38 3.72 12.33
CA GLY A 98 -1.83 3.84 12.39
C GLY A 98 -2.29 4.88 13.41
N ILE A 99 -1.70 4.88 14.61
CA ILE A 99 -2.00 5.87 15.65
C ILE A 99 -1.57 7.28 15.20
N HIS A 100 -0.42 7.43 14.54
CA HIS A 100 0.08 8.74 14.12
C HIS A 100 -0.68 9.38 12.95
N TYR A 101 -1.43 8.60 12.18
CA TYR A 101 -2.24 9.12 11.07
C TYR A 101 -3.61 9.63 11.53
N LEU A 102 -4.13 9.12 12.66
CA LEU A 102 -5.35 9.61 13.31
C LEU A 102 -5.12 10.98 13.97
#